data_AF-A0A357VTP0-F1
#
_entry.id   AF-A0A357VTP0-F1
#
_cell.length_a   1.000
_cell.length_b   1.000
_cell.length_c   1.000
_cell.angle_alpha   90.00
_cell.angle_beta   90.00
_cell.angle_gamma   90.00
#
_symmetry.space_group_name_H-M   'P 1'
#
loop_
_entity.id
_entity.type
_entity.pdbx_description
1 polymer ?
#
loop_
_entity_poly.entity_id
_entity_poly.type
_entity_poly.pdbx_seq_one_letter_code
_entity_poly.pdbx_strand_id
1 'polypeptide(L)'
;KAGFDRVFIGLETPDLDSLREANKYQNIKQDLEESIKKIQSFGFEIQGGFIVGFDSDKSTIFDRQFDFIQKNGIVTAMVGILNAPRGSELYSRLIKENRLRGEISGNNVDINTNIIPKMNLEFLIKNYKNLVAKLYQPKNYYDRLKKFLANYKVPGFSKAKIGFQEMSAFIKSIIILGIIGKERKQYWGTFFWSLFKKPKALPKMISLSIYGYHFRKIAENL
;
A
#
# COMPACT_ATOMS: atom_id res chain seq x y z
N LYS A 1 -9.06 -11.90 23.14
CA LYS A 1 -8.53 -11.22 21.92
C LYS A 1 -7.24 -11.91 21.51
N ALA A 2 -7.02 -12.18 20.21
CA ALA A 2 -5.92 -13.02 19.72
C ALA A 2 -4.58 -12.29 19.45
N GLY A 3 -4.48 -10.97 19.71
CA GLY A 3 -3.20 -10.25 19.74
C GLY A 3 -2.66 -9.71 18.40
N PHE A 4 -3.34 -9.95 17.27
CA PHE A 4 -2.95 -9.38 15.98
C PHE A 4 -3.31 -7.89 15.87
N ASP A 5 -2.51 -7.13 15.12
CA ASP A 5 -2.65 -5.68 14.91
C ASP A 5 -2.50 -5.26 13.43
N ARG A 6 -2.43 -6.26 12.53
CA ARG A 6 -2.23 -6.11 11.09
C ARG A 6 -3.15 -7.06 10.33
N VAL A 7 -3.65 -6.62 9.18
CA VAL A 7 -4.46 -7.44 8.27
C VAL A 7 -4.14 -7.08 6.83
N PHE A 8 -3.97 -8.10 5.98
CA PHE A 8 -3.89 -7.93 4.54
C PHE A 8 -5.30 -7.95 3.93
N ILE A 9 -5.60 -6.99 3.05
CA ILE A 9 -6.90 -6.90 2.36
C ILE A 9 -6.65 -6.62 0.88
N GLY A 10 -7.17 -7.50 0.02
CA GLY A 10 -7.25 -7.26 -1.42
C GLY A 10 -8.35 -6.24 -1.73
N LEU A 11 -7.99 -4.96 -1.70
CA LEU A 11 -8.88 -3.85 -2.09
C LEU A 11 -8.99 -3.76 -3.61
N GLU A 12 -7.94 -4.18 -4.32
CA GLU A 12 -7.77 -4.26 -5.76
C GLU A 12 -7.79 -2.89 -6.46
N THR A 13 -8.93 -2.22 -6.47
CA THR A 13 -9.11 -0.99 -7.25
C THR A 13 -10.32 -0.19 -6.76
N PRO A 14 -10.28 1.16 -6.78
CA PRO A 14 -11.44 2.01 -6.54
C PRO A 14 -12.37 2.11 -7.76
N ASP A 15 -12.09 1.39 -8.85
CA ASP A 15 -12.95 1.36 -10.03
C ASP A 15 -13.98 0.23 -9.96
N LEU A 16 -15.26 0.59 -10.05
CA LEU A 16 -16.36 -0.38 -9.91
C LEU A 16 -16.42 -1.35 -11.09
N ASP A 17 -16.07 -0.93 -12.31
CA ASP A 17 -16.08 -1.82 -13.47
C ASP A 17 -14.93 -2.82 -13.39
N SER A 18 -13.75 -2.37 -12.99
CA SER A 18 -12.61 -3.26 -12.72
C SER A 18 -12.87 -4.21 -11.55
N LEU A 19 -13.61 -3.79 -10.50
CA LEU A 19 -14.03 -4.70 -9.42
C LEU A 19 -15.03 -5.77 -9.90
N ARG A 20 -15.94 -5.44 -10.82
CA ARG A 20 -16.86 -6.41 -11.44
C ARG A 20 -16.08 -7.39 -12.30
N GLU A 21 -15.15 -6.91 -13.11
CA GLU A 21 -14.25 -7.73 -13.92
C GLU A 21 -13.45 -8.71 -13.05
N ALA A 22 -13.00 -8.27 -11.87
CA ALA A 22 -12.26 -9.10 -10.91
C ALA A 22 -13.14 -10.02 -10.04
N ASN A 23 -14.47 -10.05 -10.26
CA ASN A 23 -15.44 -10.76 -9.41
C ASN A 23 -15.37 -10.40 -7.91
N LYS A 24 -14.97 -9.16 -7.58
CA LYS A 24 -14.81 -8.65 -6.20
C LYS A 24 -16.08 -8.01 -5.67
N TYR A 25 -17.20 -8.71 -5.76
CA TYR A 25 -18.53 -8.18 -5.42
C TYR A 25 -18.64 -7.69 -3.97
N GLN A 26 -17.89 -8.26 -3.03
CA GLN A 26 -17.85 -7.79 -1.65
C GLN A 26 -17.30 -6.36 -1.51
N ASN A 27 -16.36 -5.95 -2.38
CA ASN A 27 -15.79 -4.60 -2.40
C ASN A 27 -16.72 -3.59 -3.11
N ILE A 28 -17.72 -4.07 -3.85
CA ILE A 28 -18.75 -3.25 -4.51
C ILE A 28 -19.93 -2.98 -3.56
N LYS A 29 -20.29 -3.97 -2.73
CA LYS A 29 -21.47 -3.91 -1.85
C LYS A 29 -21.27 -3.06 -0.59
N GLN A 30 -20.05 -2.63 -0.30
CA GLN A 30 -19.72 -1.90 0.91
C GLN A 30 -19.02 -0.58 0.57
N ASP A 31 -19.18 0.43 1.41
CA ASP A 31 -18.30 1.59 1.40
C ASP A 31 -16.92 1.17 1.91
N LEU A 32 -15.96 1.03 0.98
CA LEU A 32 -14.59 0.66 1.30
C LEU A 32 -13.92 1.68 2.23
N GLU A 33 -14.21 2.97 2.08
CA GLU A 33 -13.61 4.01 2.92
C GLU A 33 -14.10 3.89 4.37
N GLU A 34 -15.40 3.65 4.56
CA GLU A 34 -15.97 3.42 5.89
C GLU A 34 -15.38 2.14 6.53
N SER A 35 -15.30 1.06 5.77
CA SER A 35 -14.71 -0.21 6.23
C SER A 35 -13.24 -0.05 6.62
N ILE A 36 -12.44 0.67 5.82
CA ILE A 36 -11.04 0.98 6.14
C ILE A 36 -10.95 1.78 7.44
N LYS A 37 -11.73 2.86 7.56
CA LYS A 37 -11.73 3.71 8.76
C LYS A 37 -12.13 2.91 10.00
N LYS A 38 -13.15 2.06 9.89
CA LYS A 38 -13.62 1.20 10.97
C LYS A 38 -12.49 0.27 11.43
N ILE A 39 -11.90 -0.49 10.52
CA ILE A 39 -10.81 -1.44 10.82
C ILE A 39 -9.63 -0.73 11.50
N GLN A 40 -9.16 0.40 10.94
CA GLN A 40 -8.08 1.18 11.53
C GLN A 40 -8.43 1.72 12.93
N SER A 41 -9.69 2.11 13.17
CA SER A 41 -10.17 2.57 14.48
C SER A 41 -10.17 1.47 15.54
N PHE A 42 -10.16 0.20 15.16
CA PHE A 42 -9.97 -0.94 16.06
C PHE A 42 -8.49 -1.27 16.34
N GLY A 43 -7.57 -0.49 15.76
CA GLY A 43 -6.14 -0.63 15.98
C GLY A 43 -5.46 -1.59 15.00
N PHE A 44 -6.03 -1.77 13.82
CA PHE A 44 -5.42 -2.52 12.73
C PHE A 44 -4.70 -1.62 11.74
N GLU A 45 -3.47 -1.98 11.39
CA GLU A 45 -2.85 -1.54 10.16
C GLU A 45 -3.35 -2.42 9.00
N ILE A 46 -3.91 -1.78 7.97
CA ILE A 46 -4.30 -2.47 6.74
C ILE A 46 -3.12 -2.47 5.77
N GLN A 47 -2.73 -3.65 5.34
CA GLN A 47 -1.83 -3.88 4.22
C GLN A 47 -2.70 -4.08 2.97
N GLY A 48 -2.83 -3.03 2.16
CA GLY A 48 -3.75 -3.02 1.03
C GLY A 48 -3.10 -3.59 -0.22
N GLY A 49 -3.69 -4.64 -0.80
CA GLY A 49 -3.38 -5.12 -2.15
C GLY A 49 -4.14 -4.31 -3.19
N PHE A 50 -3.43 -3.81 -4.20
CA PHE A 50 -3.97 -3.03 -5.31
C PHE A 50 -3.42 -3.54 -6.64
N ILE A 51 -4.24 -3.45 -7.68
CA ILE A 51 -3.93 -3.90 -9.03
C ILE A 51 -4.30 -2.80 -10.03
N VAL A 52 -3.45 -2.61 -11.04
CA VAL A 52 -3.72 -1.81 -12.24
C VAL A 52 -3.52 -2.66 -13.50
N GLY A 53 -4.16 -2.26 -14.59
CA GLY A 53 -4.08 -2.97 -15.87
C GLY A 53 -5.24 -3.93 -16.12
N PHE A 54 -6.38 -3.74 -15.45
CA PHE A 54 -7.64 -4.39 -15.82
C PHE A 54 -8.10 -3.93 -17.20
N ASP A 55 -8.88 -4.76 -17.90
CA ASP A 55 -9.43 -4.39 -19.22
C ASP A 55 -10.39 -3.19 -19.13
N SER A 56 -11.01 -3.00 -17.98
CA SER A 56 -11.93 -1.90 -17.67
C SER A 56 -11.22 -0.62 -17.21
N ASP A 57 -9.91 -0.66 -16.94
CA ASP A 57 -9.18 0.49 -16.43
C ASP A 57 -9.06 1.60 -17.49
N LYS A 58 -9.44 2.82 -17.09
CA LYS A 58 -9.20 4.05 -17.87
C LYS A 58 -7.82 4.60 -17.57
N SER A 59 -7.31 5.49 -18.44
CA SER A 59 -6.02 6.17 -18.24
C SER A 59 -5.92 6.92 -16.90
N THR A 60 -7.05 7.34 -16.32
CA THR A 60 -7.12 8.01 -15.01
C THR A 60 -6.96 7.08 -13.80
N ILE A 61 -6.85 5.75 -14.00
CA ILE A 61 -6.84 4.79 -12.89
C ILE A 61 -5.68 5.02 -11.91
N PHE A 62 -4.52 5.43 -12.41
CA PHE A 62 -3.32 5.62 -11.60
C PHE A 62 -3.48 6.74 -10.59
N ASP A 63 -4.06 7.88 -11.01
CA ASP A 63 -4.37 8.98 -10.09
C ASP A 63 -5.48 8.61 -9.12
N ARG A 64 -6.53 7.93 -9.59
CA ARG A 64 -7.62 7.45 -8.71
C ARG A 64 -7.11 6.48 -7.64
N GLN A 65 -6.20 5.56 -7.99
CA GLN A 65 -5.55 4.66 -7.05
C GLN A 65 -4.72 5.45 -6.03
N PHE A 66 -3.89 6.39 -6.49
CA PHE A 66 -3.12 7.27 -5.60
C PHE A 66 -4.02 8.02 -4.62
N ASP A 67 -5.07 8.66 -5.12
CA ASP A 67 -6.00 9.46 -4.30
C ASP A 67 -6.73 8.58 -3.30
N PHE A 68 -7.20 7.40 -3.70
CA PHE A 68 -7.86 6.46 -2.79
C PHE A 68 -6.92 6.00 -1.66
N ILE A 69 -5.69 5.59 -2.00
CA ILE A 69 -4.67 5.15 -1.04
C ILE A 69 -4.31 6.30 -0.08
N GLN A 70 -4.09 7.50 -0.63
CA GLN A 70 -3.70 8.69 0.13
C GLN A 70 -4.83 9.15 1.05
N LYS A 71 -6.07 9.19 0.54
CA LYS A 71 -7.26 9.62 1.28
C LYS A 71 -7.56 8.70 2.45
N ASN A 72 -7.33 7.40 2.32
CA ASN A 72 -7.70 6.40 3.34
C ASN A 72 -6.57 6.02 4.30
N GLY A 73 -5.40 6.69 4.22
CA GLY A 73 -4.31 6.44 5.16
C GLY A 73 -3.74 5.02 5.04
N ILE A 74 -3.69 4.44 3.84
CA ILE A 74 -3.17 3.07 3.66
C ILE A 74 -1.65 3.16 3.51
N VAL A 75 -0.96 3.06 4.65
CA VAL A 75 0.50 3.24 4.74
C VAL A 75 1.29 2.16 3.98
N THR A 76 0.78 0.93 3.99
CA THR A 76 1.38 -0.23 3.33
C THR A 76 0.52 -0.59 2.11
N ALA A 77 0.83 0.02 0.97
CA ALA A 77 0.08 -0.15 -0.28
C ALA A 77 0.89 -0.99 -1.28
N MET A 78 0.46 -2.22 -1.50
CA MET A 78 1.08 -3.18 -2.41
C MET A 78 0.39 -3.09 -3.76
N VAL A 79 0.85 -2.15 -4.59
CA VAL A 79 0.34 -1.98 -5.96
C VAL A 79 1.13 -2.89 -6.89
N GLY A 80 0.43 -3.68 -7.71
CA GLY A 80 1.03 -4.51 -8.76
C GLY A 80 0.32 -4.34 -10.11
N ILE A 81 0.95 -4.84 -11.17
CA ILE A 81 0.33 -4.95 -12.49
C ILE A 81 -0.46 -6.27 -12.57
N LEU A 82 -1.64 -6.23 -13.20
CA LEU A 82 -2.49 -7.40 -13.36
C LEU A 82 -1.73 -8.54 -14.05
N ASN A 83 -1.85 -9.71 -13.46
CA ASN A 83 -1.28 -10.95 -13.94
C ASN A 83 -2.37 -12.02 -13.94
N ALA A 84 -2.24 -13.01 -14.81
CA ALA A 84 -3.17 -14.12 -14.92
C ALA A 84 -2.48 -15.42 -14.45
N PRO A 85 -2.63 -15.83 -13.18
CA PRO A 85 -2.08 -17.09 -12.70
C PRO A 85 -2.70 -18.28 -13.44
N ARG A 86 -1.89 -19.31 -13.73
CA ARG A 86 -2.36 -20.58 -14.30
C ARG A 86 -3.51 -21.13 -13.48
N GLY A 87 -4.57 -21.58 -14.16
CA GLY A 87 -5.78 -22.13 -13.53
C GLY A 87 -6.80 -21.10 -13.05
N SER A 88 -6.53 -19.80 -13.15
CA SER A 88 -7.55 -18.77 -12.89
C SER A 88 -8.55 -18.65 -14.05
N GLU A 89 -9.75 -18.18 -13.76
CA GLU A 89 -10.76 -17.89 -14.79
C GLU A 89 -10.25 -16.84 -15.80
N LEU A 90 -9.51 -15.83 -15.32
CA LEU A 90 -8.84 -14.83 -16.16
C LEU A 90 -7.85 -15.49 -17.12
N TYR A 91 -7.05 -16.45 -16.66
CA TYR A 91 -6.10 -17.18 -17.50
C TYR A 91 -6.81 -17.96 -18.61
N SER A 92 -7.87 -18.70 -18.27
CA SER A 92 -8.68 -19.44 -19.24
C SER A 92 -9.36 -18.51 -20.25
N ARG A 93 -9.83 -17.33 -19.82
CA ARG A 93 -10.37 -16.30 -20.72
C ARG A 93 -9.30 -15.79 -21.69
N LEU A 94 -8.14 -15.39 -21.18
CA LEU A 94 -7.07 -14.79 -22.00
C LEU A 94 -6.43 -15.76 -22.99
N ILE A 95 -6.44 -17.07 -22.72
CA ILE A 95 -6.07 -18.08 -23.74
C ILE A 95 -7.02 -18.01 -24.93
N LYS A 96 -8.33 -18.00 -24.68
CA LYS A 96 -9.35 -17.94 -25.75
C LYS A 96 -9.27 -16.64 -26.54
N GLU A 97 -8.88 -15.55 -25.89
CA GLU A 97 -8.69 -14.24 -26.51
C GLU A 97 -7.32 -14.08 -27.21
N ASN A 98 -6.42 -15.07 -27.16
CA ASN A 98 -5.03 -14.98 -27.64
C ASN A 98 -4.24 -13.80 -27.02
N ARG A 99 -4.50 -13.52 -25.74
CA ARG A 99 -3.91 -12.39 -24.99
C ARG A 99 -2.99 -12.83 -23.85
N LEU A 100 -2.61 -14.10 -23.80
CA LEU A 100 -1.68 -14.63 -22.81
C LEU A 100 -0.25 -14.67 -23.37
N ARG A 101 0.74 -14.27 -22.56
CA ARG A 101 2.16 -14.24 -22.91
C ARG A 101 3.01 -14.84 -21.80
N GLY A 102 3.51 -16.05 -21.98
CA GLY A 102 4.45 -16.68 -21.05
C GLY A 102 3.90 -16.88 -19.64
N GLU A 103 4.81 -16.94 -18.67
CA GLU A 103 4.51 -17.24 -17.27
C GLU A 103 4.73 -16.03 -16.35
N ILE A 104 4.06 -16.05 -15.20
CA ILE A 104 4.20 -15.03 -14.17
C ILE A 104 5.39 -15.34 -13.25
N SER A 105 6.07 -14.31 -12.75
CA SER A 105 7.15 -14.48 -11.76
C SER A 105 6.63 -14.73 -10.33
N GLY A 106 5.38 -14.35 -10.06
CA GLY A 106 4.80 -14.37 -8.70
C GLY A 106 5.27 -13.24 -7.79
N ASN A 107 6.12 -12.32 -8.28
CA ASN A 107 6.57 -11.16 -7.53
C ASN A 107 5.61 -9.97 -7.73
N ASN A 108 5.05 -9.43 -6.65
CA ASN A 108 4.04 -8.38 -6.70
C ASN A 108 4.56 -6.99 -7.11
N VAL A 109 5.89 -6.80 -7.14
CA VAL A 109 6.51 -5.56 -7.66
C VAL A 109 7.10 -5.75 -9.05
N ASP A 110 6.98 -6.93 -9.65
CA ASP A 110 7.44 -7.16 -11.02
C ASP A 110 6.65 -6.29 -12.01
N ILE A 111 7.38 -5.67 -12.92
CA ILE A 111 6.81 -4.84 -13.99
C ILE A 111 6.32 -5.69 -15.17
N ASN A 112 6.69 -6.97 -15.20
CA ASN A 112 6.26 -7.89 -16.24
C ASN A 112 4.83 -8.39 -15.97
N THR A 113 4.07 -8.52 -17.04
CA THR A 113 2.75 -9.15 -17.05
C THR A 113 2.70 -10.23 -18.10
N ASN A 114 2.02 -11.34 -17.80
CA ASN A 114 1.75 -12.38 -18.77
C ASN A 114 0.49 -12.11 -19.62
N ILE A 115 0.01 -10.87 -19.65
CA ILE A 115 -1.19 -10.44 -20.34
C ILE A 115 -0.79 -9.47 -21.46
N ILE A 116 -1.46 -9.53 -22.61
CA ILE A 116 -1.48 -8.45 -23.59
C ILE A 116 -2.62 -7.50 -23.18
N PRO A 117 -2.35 -6.39 -22.47
CA PRO A 117 -3.39 -5.49 -21.97
C PRO A 117 -4.14 -4.79 -23.12
N LYS A 118 -5.40 -4.40 -22.89
CA LYS A 118 -6.14 -3.55 -23.85
C LYS A 118 -5.57 -2.15 -23.93
N MET A 119 -5.10 -1.61 -22.81
CA MET A 119 -4.33 -0.37 -22.80
C MET A 119 -2.92 -0.60 -23.33
N ASN A 120 -2.30 0.45 -23.86
CA ASN A 120 -0.92 0.37 -24.32
C ASN A 120 0.02 -0.06 -23.17
N LEU A 121 0.84 -1.10 -23.41
CA LEU A 121 1.69 -1.71 -22.39
C LEU A 121 2.76 -0.75 -21.86
N GLU A 122 3.38 0.05 -22.73
CA GLU A 122 4.39 1.04 -22.32
C GLU A 122 3.77 2.13 -21.45
N PHE A 123 2.56 2.57 -21.81
CA PHE A 123 1.78 3.50 -20.99
C PHE A 123 1.44 2.91 -19.62
N LEU A 124 1.01 1.64 -19.55
CA LEU A 124 0.74 0.93 -18.29
C LEU A 124 1.98 0.89 -17.39
N ILE A 125 3.11 0.40 -17.90
CA ILE A 125 4.35 0.27 -17.14
C ILE A 125 4.84 1.65 -16.67
N LYS A 126 4.87 2.65 -17.56
CA LYS A 126 5.30 4.01 -17.22
C LYS A 126 4.46 4.61 -16.09
N ASN A 127 3.13 4.52 -16.18
CA ASN A 127 2.25 5.10 -15.18
C ASN A 127 2.21 4.28 -13.88
N TYR A 128 2.39 2.96 -13.94
CA TYR A 128 2.62 2.13 -12.76
C TYR A 128 3.87 2.58 -11.99
N LYS A 129 5.01 2.73 -12.67
CA LYS A 129 6.26 3.22 -12.04
C LYS A 129 6.05 4.59 -11.41
N ASN A 130 5.41 5.51 -12.12
CA ASN A 130 5.08 6.84 -11.61
C ASN A 130 4.18 6.78 -10.37
N LEU A 131 3.16 5.92 -10.37
CA LEU A 131 2.27 5.72 -9.22
C LEU A 131 3.04 5.23 -8.00
N VAL A 132 3.84 4.17 -8.14
CA VAL A 132 4.61 3.60 -7.02
C VAL A 132 5.64 4.62 -6.50
N ALA A 133 6.35 5.31 -7.40
CA ALA A 133 7.27 6.37 -7.02
C ALA A 133 6.54 7.49 -6.25
N LYS A 134 5.40 7.98 -6.76
CA LYS A 134 4.58 9.02 -6.11
C LYS A 134 4.07 8.58 -4.74
N LEU A 135 3.62 7.33 -4.59
CA LEU A 135 3.13 6.80 -3.30
C LEU A 135 4.19 6.80 -2.20
N TYR A 136 5.45 6.57 -2.55
CA TYR A 136 6.57 6.44 -1.60
C TYR A 136 7.54 7.62 -1.61
N GLN A 137 7.19 8.71 -2.30
CA GLN A 137 7.81 10.02 -2.06
C GLN A 137 7.63 10.40 -0.57
N PRO A 138 8.67 10.91 0.11
CA PRO A 138 8.62 11.21 1.54
C PRO A 138 7.41 12.04 1.96
N LYS A 139 7.08 13.10 1.23
CA LYS A 139 5.92 13.95 1.56
C LYS A 139 4.62 13.13 1.59
N ASN A 140 4.31 12.43 0.50
CA ASN A 140 3.06 11.67 0.37
C ASN A 140 2.97 10.53 1.39
N TYR A 141 4.08 9.81 1.62
CA TYR A 141 4.13 8.73 2.60
C TYR A 141 3.85 9.22 4.02
N TYR A 142 4.54 10.28 4.47
CA TYR A 142 4.37 10.77 5.85
C TYR A 142 3.03 11.48 6.07
N ASP A 143 2.48 12.15 5.05
CA ASP A 143 1.13 12.69 5.11
C ASP A 143 0.09 11.55 5.25
N ARG A 144 0.28 10.45 4.53
CA ARG A 144 -0.55 9.24 4.64
C ARG A 144 -0.40 8.56 6.00
N LEU A 145 0.83 8.50 6.52
CA LEU A 145 1.13 7.99 7.86
C LEU A 145 0.44 8.80 8.95
N LYS A 146 0.49 10.14 8.89
CA LYS A 146 -0.26 11.00 9.82
C LYS A 146 -1.76 10.72 9.74
N LYS A 147 -2.31 10.55 8.53
CA LYS A 147 -3.73 10.25 8.33
C LYS A 147 -4.15 8.92 8.96
N PHE A 148 -3.33 7.88 8.77
CA PHE A 148 -3.50 6.60 9.46
C PHE A 148 -3.49 6.77 10.98
N LEU A 149 -2.44 7.38 11.53
CA LEU A 149 -2.25 7.53 12.97
C LEU A 149 -3.34 8.40 13.64
N ALA A 150 -3.95 9.33 12.89
CA ALA A 150 -5.08 10.12 13.36
C ALA A 150 -6.29 9.24 13.68
N ASN A 151 -6.56 8.23 12.85
CA ASN A 151 -7.67 7.30 13.01
C ASN A 151 -7.32 6.04 13.84
N TYR A 152 -6.05 5.64 13.86
CA TYR A 152 -5.55 4.47 14.56
C TYR A 152 -5.70 4.59 16.09
N LYS A 153 -6.26 3.55 16.71
CA LYS A 153 -6.33 3.40 18.17
C LYS A 153 -5.42 2.27 18.62
N VAL A 154 -4.42 2.59 19.43
CA VAL A 154 -3.47 1.59 19.95
C VAL A 154 -4.24 0.52 20.74
N PRO A 155 -4.15 -0.76 20.37
CA PRO A 155 -4.90 -1.81 21.06
C PRO A 155 -4.45 -1.94 22.52
N GLY A 156 -5.37 -2.01 23.47
CA GLY A 156 -5.06 -2.10 24.90
C GLY A 156 -4.32 -3.38 25.33
N PHE A 157 -4.29 -4.40 24.47
CA PHE A 157 -3.50 -5.63 24.66
C PHE A 157 -2.07 -5.51 24.09
N SER A 158 -1.77 -4.44 23.35
CA SER A 158 -0.43 -4.17 22.83
C SER A 158 0.43 -3.63 23.98
N LYS A 159 0.96 -4.54 24.80
CA LYS A 159 2.07 -4.27 25.72
C LYS A 159 3.36 -4.66 25.01
N ALA A 160 3.72 -3.93 23.95
CA ALA A 160 5.02 -4.11 23.32
C ALA A 160 6.10 -3.87 24.38
N LYS A 161 6.88 -4.91 24.71
CA LYS A 161 8.03 -4.76 25.60
C LYS A 161 9.13 -4.09 24.79
N ILE A 162 9.63 -2.94 25.25
CA ILE A 162 10.78 -2.29 24.63
C ILE A 162 12.01 -3.08 25.07
N GLY A 163 12.56 -3.88 24.16
CA GLY A 163 13.82 -4.58 24.34
C GLY A 163 14.99 -3.86 23.68
N PHE A 164 16.14 -4.51 23.69
CA PHE A 164 17.36 -4.00 23.07
C PHE A 164 17.21 -3.81 21.55
N GLN A 165 16.49 -4.71 20.87
CA GLN A 165 16.27 -4.62 19.43
C GLN A 165 15.42 -3.40 19.06
N GLU A 166 14.37 -3.13 19.83
CA GLU A 166 13.51 -1.95 19.65
C GLU A 166 14.29 -0.66 19.90
N MET A 167 15.13 -0.63 20.95
CA MET A 167 16.00 0.52 21.24
C MET A 167 17.03 0.75 20.13
N SER A 168 17.68 -0.32 19.65
CA SER A 168 18.63 -0.24 18.53
C SER A 168 17.95 0.25 17.25
N ALA A 169 16.76 -0.27 16.93
CA ALA A 169 15.97 0.18 15.79
C ALA A 169 15.57 1.66 15.91
N PHE A 170 15.21 2.11 17.12
CA PHE A 170 14.92 3.51 17.39
C PHE A 170 16.14 4.41 17.17
N ILE A 171 17.29 4.08 17.75
CA ILE A 171 18.53 4.86 17.56
C ILE A 171 18.91 4.91 16.07
N LYS A 172 18.85 3.75 15.38
CA LYS A 172 19.09 3.68 13.93
C LYS A 172 18.10 4.54 13.16
N SER A 173 16.83 4.59 13.55
CA SER A 173 15.83 5.44 12.88
C SER A 173 16.16 6.94 13.03
N ILE A 174 16.67 7.37 14.19
CA ILE A 174 17.12 8.76 14.39
C ILE A 174 18.27 9.09 13.44
N ILE A 175 19.28 8.21 13.34
CA ILE A 175 20.44 8.45 12.49
C ILE A 175 20.07 8.37 10.99
N ILE A 176 19.48 7.26 10.57
CA ILE A 176 19.22 6.95 9.17
C ILE A 176 18.09 7.82 8.61
N LEU A 177 16.98 7.99 9.32
CA LEU A 177 15.82 8.75 8.83
C LEU A 177 15.86 10.21 9.28
N GLY A 178 16.28 10.46 10.52
CA GLY A 178 16.26 11.78 11.14
C GLY A 178 17.45 12.69 10.82
N ILE A 179 18.62 12.13 10.52
CA ILE A 179 19.84 12.91 10.22
C ILE A 179 20.21 12.77 8.75
N ILE A 180 20.46 11.54 8.29
CA ILE A 180 20.98 11.26 6.94
C ILE A 180 19.87 11.30 5.89
N GLY A 181 18.67 10.83 6.25
CA GLY A 181 17.56 10.61 5.33
C GLY A 181 17.10 11.87 4.60
N LYS A 182 16.67 11.70 3.34
CA LYS A 182 16.03 12.78 2.57
C LYS A 182 14.63 13.12 3.11
N GLU A 183 14.06 12.20 3.87
CA GLU A 183 12.78 12.30 4.59
C GLU A 183 12.89 13.00 5.95
N ARG A 184 14.07 13.43 6.40
CA ARG A 184 14.29 13.98 7.76
C ARG A 184 13.29 15.05 8.21
N LYS A 185 12.91 15.96 7.31
CA LYS A 185 11.92 17.01 7.61
C LYS A 185 10.55 16.40 7.92
N GLN A 186 10.11 15.45 7.10
CA GLN A 186 8.85 14.74 7.27
C GLN A 186 8.89 13.79 8.47
N TYR A 187 10.01 13.12 8.70
CA TYR A 187 10.25 12.25 9.84
C TYR A 187 10.09 13.03 11.15
N TRP A 188 10.87 14.09 11.37
CA TRP A 188 10.76 14.90 12.59
C TRP A 188 9.40 15.57 12.73
N GLY A 189 8.84 16.10 11.63
CA GLY A 189 7.51 16.69 11.63
C GLY A 189 6.39 15.70 11.97
N THR A 190 6.58 14.41 11.74
CA THR A 190 5.63 13.34 12.13
C THR A 190 5.94 12.81 13.51
N PHE A 191 7.21 12.73 13.88
CA PHE A 191 7.70 12.35 15.20
C PHE A 191 7.14 13.25 16.28
N PHE A 192 7.38 14.56 16.19
CA PHE A 192 6.88 15.51 17.19
C PHE A 192 5.34 15.60 17.17
N TRP A 193 4.72 15.55 15.98
CA TRP A 193 3.26 15.49 15.89
C TRP A 193 2.69 14.27 16.65
N SER A 194 3.28 13.08 16.46
CA SER A 194 2.86 11.87 17.16
C SER A 194 3.16 11.95 18.65
N LEU A 195 4.33 12.46 19.04
CA LEU A 195 4.74 12.63 20.44
C LEU A 195 3.70 13.44 21.23
N PHE A 196 3.19 14.53 20.65
CA PHE A 196 2.25 15.41 21.34
C PHE A 196 0.77 15.06 21.13
N LYS A 197 0.36 14.59 19.95
CA LYS A 197 -1.06 14.32 19.65
C LYS A 197 -1.46 12.85 19.83
N LYS A 198 -0.53 11.92 19.66
CA LYS A 198 -0.77 10.47 19.67
C LYS A 198 0.41 9.71 20.33
N PRO A 199 0.80 10.03 21.57
CA PRO A 199 2.03 9.49 22.19
C PRO A 199 2.06 7.96 22.23
N LYS A 200 0.90 7.33 22.50
CA LYS A 200 0.78 5.86 22.51
C LYS A 200 1.06 5.22 21.15
N ALA A 201 0.89 5.94 20.04
CA ALA A 201 1.11 5.45 18.69
C ALA A 201 2.54 5.70 18.18
N LEU A 202 3.40 6.36 18.99
CA LEU A 202 4.77 6.70 18.62
C LEU A 202 5.61 5.47 18.19
N PRO A 203 5.56 4.31 18.87
CA PRO A 203 6.29 3.12 18.41
C PRO A 203 5.84 2.67 17.02
N LYS A 204 4.52 2.63 16.77
CA LYS A 204 3.96 2.28 15.46
C LYS A 204 4.38 3.27 14.38
N MET A 205 4.41 4.57 14.70
CA MET A 205 4.90 5.61 13.79
C MET A 205 6.37 5.39 13.41
N ILE A 206 7.25 5.07 14.36
CA ILE A 206 8.67 4.77 14.10
C ILE A 206 8.79 3.51 13.23
N SER A 207 8.10 2.42 13.60
CA SER A 207 8.13 1.17 12.81
C SER A 207 7.69 1.38 11.37
N LEU A 208 6.59 2.12 11.16
CA LEU A 208 6.11 2.45 9.82
C LEU A 208 7.06 3.38 9.08
N SER A 209 7.70 4.34 9.75
CA SER A 209 8.73 5.18 9.12
C SER A 209 9.91 4.35 8.59
N ILE A 210 10.32 3.30 9.32
CA ILE A 210 11.35 2.35 8.87
C ILE A 210 10.86 1.56 7.65
N TYR A 211 9.62 1.05 7.66
CA TYR A 211 9.05 0.37 6.50
C TYR A 211 8.94 1.30 5.28
N GLY A 212 8.53 2.56 5.49
CA GLY A 212 8.47 3.59 4.46
C GLY A 212 9.82 3.84 3.79
N TYR A 213 10.93 3.79 4.54
CA TYR A 213 12.27 3.84 3.97
C TYR A 213 12.53 2.68 3.01
N HIS A 214 12.19 1.45 3.41
CA HIS A 214 12.37 0.27 2.55
C HIS A 214 11.48 0.34 1.30
N PHE A 215 10.21 0.71 1.45
CA PHE A 215 9.30 0.85 0.30
C PHE A 215 9.78 1.92 -0.67
N ARG A 216 10.30 3.04 -0.16
CA ARG A 216 10.93 4.08 -0.98
C ARG A 216 12.14 3.56 -1.75
N LYS A 217 13.01 2.77 -1.10
CA LYS A 217 14.18 2.17 -1.76
C LYS A 217 13.79 1.20 -2.87
N ILE A 218 12.75 0.40 -2.67
CA ILE A 218 12.19 -0.47 -3.71
C ILE A 218 11.62 0.38 -4.85
N ALA A 219 10.83 1.43 -4.53
CA ALA A 219 10.24 2.31 -5.52
C ALA A 219 11.26 3.08 -6.37
N GLU A 220 12.41 3.43 -5.79
CA GLU A 220 13.53 4.08 -6.49
C GLU A 220 14.26 3.14 -7.46
N ASN A 221 14.13 1.82 -7.30
CA ASN A 221 14.81 0.81 -8.09
C ASN A 221 13.90 0.15 -9.15
N LEU A 222 12.66 0.64 -9.33
CA LEU A 222 11.65 0.07 -10.23
C LEU A 222 11.84 0.42 -11.71
#